data_AF-A0A1E4JEJ3-F1
#
_entry.id   AF-A0A1E4JEJ3-F1
#
_cell.length_a   1.000
_cell.length_b   1.000
_cell.length_c   1.000
_cell.angle_alpha   90.00
_cell.angle_beta   90.00
_cell.angle_gamma   90.00
#
_symmetry.space_group_name_H-M   'P 1'
#
loop_
_entity.id
_entity.type
_entity.pdbx_description
1 polymer ?
#
loop_
_entity_poly.entity_id
_entity_poly.type
_entity_poly.pdbx_seq_one_letter_code
_entity_poly.pdbx_strand_id
1 'polypeptide(L)'
;MSRAGAQFQSALAVPAEMGVAYYEPSRDYQTGLQRARRPGPGPGPGRRGDRIDLPAVMSAAEAKAIAEAKLASLWTERARRTVRAGWRRLALRAGERVTIAGEAGVWRIAGVTLDRMMVELSLVRARATGALPAPAAEPGRGTGGVDLIHGPTVAHLLDLPSLTDEPARTPRLFVAAAGPSAGWRRASLLVSLDDGARWEPIGATAPAATMGVVTAPLGVAGAALFDRAGAVEVALLNDAMMLGDADEAGLIDGANLALVGDELIQFGQARPLGGNRWRLERLTRGRRGTEWAIAGHVAGERFILIEPETLLAYDPPLSAVGGRARVMAVGVGDIAEPVEALAEGIGEALRPPAPVKLAAARADGALHLRWTRRSRVGWRWSDHVDAPIGEESEAYRVTIARGDGASATVDVAGPALVHPLDGYGGALSISVVQRGTSAVSRAATLILD
;
A
#
# COMPACT_ATOMS: atom_id res chain seq x y z
N MET A 1 17.26 -35.76 63.95
CA MET A 1 16.52 -35.07 62.86
C MET A 1 15.09 -35.56 62.95
N SER A 2 14.09 -34.68 63.00
CA SER A 2 12.69 -35.12 63.00
C SER A 2 12.25 -35.44 61.56
N ARG A 3 11.30 -36.37 61.42
CA ARG A 3 10.87 -37.05 60.18
C ARG A 3 10.63 -36.05 59.04
N ALA A 4 11.24 -36.29 57.87
CA ALA A 4 11.08 -35.47 56.68
C ALA A 4 9.65 -35.58 56.13
N GLY A 5 9.00 -34.44 55.89
CA GLY A 5 7.73 -34.40 55.19
C GLY A 5 7.97 -34.63 53.69
N ALA A 6 7.35 -35.67 53.13
CA ALA A 6 7.43 -35.99 51.72
C ALA A 6 6.26 -35.36 50.96
N GLN A 7 6.54 -34.45 50.02
CA GLN A 7 5.52 -33.88 49.15
C GLN A 7 5.97 -33.91 47.69
N PHE A 8 5.10 -34.42 46.82
CA PHE A 8 5.25 -34.29 45.38
C PHE A 8 4.27 -33.23 44.92
N GLN A 9 4.76 -32.23 44.17
CA GLN A 9 3.83 -31.32 43.50
C GLN A 9 2.97 -32.11 42.49
N SER A 10 1.77 -31.62 42.17
CA SER A 10 0.96 -32.25 41.12
C SER A 10 1.65 -32.15 39.75
N ALA A 11 1.45 -33.14 38.88
CA ALA A 11 1.98 -33.12 37.52
C ALA A 11 1.39 -31.96 36.69
N LEU A 12 0.18 -31.53 37.04
CA LEU A 12 -0.52 -30.41 36.42
C LEU A 12 0.05 -29.04 36.83
N ALA A 13 0.85 -28.99 37.91
CA ALA A 13 1.46 -27.76 38.40
C ALA A 13 2.84 -27.45 37.79
N VAL A 14 3.41 -28.39 37.02
CA VAL A 14 4.72 -28.25 36.36
C VAL A 14 4.50 -28.04 34.86
N PRO A 15 5.23 -27.12 34.19
CA PRO A 15 5.11 -26.92 32.76
C PRO A 15 5.34 -28.19 31.95
N ALA A 16 4.51 -28.43 30.94
CA ALA A 16 4.69 -29.49 29.96
C ALA A 16 5.56 -29.04 28.77
N GLU A 17 5.74 -27.73 28.61
CA GLU A 17 6.50 -27.07 27.55
C GLU A 17 7.33 -25.92 28.12
N MET A 18 8.55 -25.77 27.60
CA MET A 18 9.46 -24.65 27.90
C MET A 18 9.91 -24.00 26.60
N GLY A 19 9.62 -22.72 26.43
CA GLY A 19 10.10 -21.91 25.31
C GLY A 19 11.28 -21.01 25.72
N VAL A 20 12.27 -20.87 24.85
CA VAL A 20 13.37 -19.91 25.00
C VAL A 20 13.41 -19.02 23.77
N ALA A 21 13.19 -17.72 23.97
CA ALA A 21 13.38 -16.70 22.93
C ALA A 21 14.81 -16.14 23.03
N TYR A 22 15.46 -15.95 21.89
CA TYR A 22 16.87 -15.57 21.76
C TYR A 22 17.11 -14.83 20.44
N TYR A 23 18.29 -14.25 20.24
CA TYR A 23 18.72 -13.67 18.97
C TYR A 23 19.58 -14.67 18.20
N GLU A 24 19.22 -14.96 16.93
CA GLU A 24 19.84 -16.03 16.15
C GLU A 24 20.80 -15.48 15.07
N PRO A 25 22.13 -15.71 15.16
CA PRO A 25 23.10 -15.23 14.17
C PRO A 25 22.83 -15.68 12.74
N SER A 26 22.39 -16.93 12.54
CA SER A 26 22.05 -17.49 11.22
C SER A 26 20.86 -16.84 10.55
N ARG A 27 20.12 -15.97 11.25
CA ARG A 27 18.96 -15.23 10.75
C ARG A 27 19.15 -13.72 10.87
N ASP A 28 20.37 -13.24 10.70
CA ASP A 28 20.68 -11.81 10.81
C ASP A 28 20.19 -11.21 12.14
N TYR A 29 20.47 -11.94 13.23
CA TYR A 29 20.10 -11.59 14.60
C TYR A 29 18.60 -11.41 14.84
N GLN A 30 17.73 -11.92 13.96
CA GLN A 30 16.29 -11.96 14.20
C GLN A 30 15.94 -12.81 15.43
N THR A 31 14.82 -12.48 16.07
CA THR A 31 14.32 -13.24 17.22
C THR A 31 13.94 -14.67 16.81
N GLY A 32 14.59 -15.64 17.44
CA GLY A 32 14.27 -17.07 17.37
C GLY A 32 13.49 -17.54 18.59
N LEU A 33 12.77 -18.65 18.46
CA LEU A 33 12.08 -19.33 19.56
C LEU A 33 12.26 -20.84 19.44
N GLN A 34 12.91 -21.45 20.43
CA GLN A 34 13.02 -22.91 20.54
C GLN A 34 12.16 -23.42 21.68
N ARG A 35 11.54 -24.59 21.49
CA ARG A 35 10.61 -25.20 22.43
C ARG A 35 11.04 -26.62 22.78
N ALA A 36 11.10 -26.92 24.06
CA ALA A 36 11.20 -28.28 24.57
C ALA A 36 9.84 -28.76 25.05
N ARG A 37 9.47 -30.00 24.72
CA ARG A 37 8.19 -30.61 25.10
C ARG A 37 8.42 -31.98 25.70
N ARG A 38 7.64 -32.32 26.73
CA ARG A 38 7.62 -33.67 27.28
C ARG A 38 6.67 -34.57 26.48
N PRO A 39 7.09 -35.79 26.07
CA PRO A 39 6.18 -36.79 25.50
C PRO A 39 5.13 -37.27 26.52
N GLY A 40 3.88 -37.40 26.09
CA GLY A 40 2.73 -37.82 26.91
C GLY A 40 1.43 -37.84 26.07
N PRO A 41 0.33 -38.46 26.54
CA PRO A 41 -0.85 -38.68 25.72
C PRO A 41 -1.49 -37.35 25.29
N GLY A 42 -1.48 -37.11 23.98
CA GLY A 42 -2.33 -36.18 23.22
C GLY A 42 -2.26 -34.67 23.53
N PRO A 43 -2.61 -33.80 22.56
CA PRO A 43 -2.84 -32.37 22.79
C PRO A 43 -4.21 -32.18 23.47
N GLY A 44 -4.22 -32.05 24.80
CA GLY A 44 -5.41 -31.67 25.57
C GLY A 44 -5.36 -30.21 26.04
N PRO A 45 -6.50 -29.51 26.16
CA PRO A 45 -6.55 -28.17 26.74
C PRO A 45 -6.13 -28.24 28.22
N GLY A 46 -5.10 -27.48 28.61
CA GLY A 46 -4.58 -27.45 29.98
C GLY A 46 -3.08 -27.71 30.15
N ARG A 47 -2.31 -27.87 29.06
CA ARG A 47 -0.84 -27.93 29.15
C ARG A 47 -0.27 -26.55 29.48
N ARG A 48 0.22 -26.38 30.70
CA ARG A 48 0.97 -25.19 31.13
C ARG A 48 2.28 -25.10 30.34
N GLY A 49 2.46 -24.03 29.59
CA GLY A 49 3.71 -23.68 28.93
C GLY A 49 4.34 -22.48 29.63
N ASP A 50 5.65 -22.56 29.87
CA ASP A 50 6.43 -21.42 30.37
C ASP A 50 7.39 -20.95 29.26
N ARG A 51 7.72 -19.66 29.28
CA ARG A 51 8.61 -19.03 28.31
C ARG A 51 9.65 -18.18 29.05
N ILE A 52 10.87 -18.22 28.56
CA ILE A 52 11.97 -17.36 28.97
C ILE A 52 12.37 -16.50 27.79
N ASP A 53 12.36 -15.18 27.97
CA ASP A 53 12.95 -14.24 27.02
C ASP A 53 14.39 -13.99 27.47
N LEU A 54 15.34 -14.55 26.73
CA LEU A 54 16.76 -14.49 27.05
C LEU A 54 17.43 -13.49 26.09
N PRO A 55 17.83 -12.29 26.56
CA PRO A 55 18.48 -11.27 25.73
C PRO A 55 19.93 -11.66 25.44
N ALA A 56 20.14 -12.75 24.70
CA ALA A 56 21.44 -13.28 24.35
C ALA A 56 21.44 -13.82 22.92
N VAL A 57 22.62 -13.77 22.31
CA VAL A 57 22.89 -14.29 20.98
C VAL A 57 23.35 -15.73 21.09
N MET A 58 22.67 -16.67 20.43
CA MET A 58 23.04 -18.09 20.42
C MET A 58 22.46 -18.83 19.23
N SER A 59 22.95 -20.04 18.99
CA SER A 59 22.40 -20.95 17.99
C SER A 59 21.06 -21.56 18.44
N ALA A 60 20.28 -22.04 17.46
CA ALA A 60 19.06 -22.80 17.72
C ALA A 60 19.32 -24.06 18.59
N ALA A 61 20.45 -24.72 18.41
CA ALA A 61 20.82 -25.91 19.18
C ALA A 61 21.07 -25.57 20.66
N GLU A 62 21.76 -24.47 20.94
CA GLU A 62 22.02 -23.98 22.31
C GLU A 62 20.71 -23.55 22.99
N ALA A 63 19.85 -22.80 22.30
CA ALA A 63 18.55 -22.40 22.84
C ALA A 63 17.65 -23.62 23.15
N LYS A 64 17.66 -24.64 22.28
CA LYS A 64 16.95 -25.90 22.50
C LYS A 64 17.53 -26.68 23.68
N ALA A 65 18.85 -26.74 23.81
CA ALA A 65 19.51 -27.37 24.97
C ALA A 65 19.10 -26.71 26.29
N ILE A 66 19.04 -25.38 26.33
CA ILE A 66 18.60 -24.61 27.51
C ILE A 66 17.13 -24.91 27.83
N ALA A 67 16.25 -24.93 26.82
CA ALA A 67 14.84 -25.24 26.99
C ALA A 67 14.63 -26.66 27.56
N GLU A 68 15.33 -27.66 27.03
CA GLU A 68 15.26 -29.06 27.48
C GLU A 68 15.83 -29.23 28.89
N ALA A 69 16.99 -28.62 29.17
CA ALA A 69 17.61 -28.65 30.49
C ALA A 69 16.70 -28.01 31.55
N LYS A 70 16.11 -26.86 31.24
CA LYS A 70 15.19 -26.15 32.14
C LYS A 70 13.92 -26.95 32.39
N LEU A 71 13.28 -27.47 31.33
CA LEU A 71 12.08 -28.29 31.45
C LEU A 71 12.34 -29.52 32.33
N ALA A 72 13.42 -30.24 32.07
CA ALA A 72 13.77 -31.42 32.84
C ALA A 72 14.18 -31.11 34.29
N SER A 73 14.79 -29.94 34.56
CA SER A 73 15.05 -29.47 35.93
C SER A 73 13.74 -29.26 36.68
N LEU A 74 12.77 -28.54 36.10
CA LEU A 74 11.46 -28.30 36.71
C LEU A 74 10.74 -29.62 37.06
N TRP A 75 10.81 -30.61 36.15
CA TRP A 75 10.21 -31.92 36.39
C TRP A 75 10.95 -32.76 37.44
N THR A 76 12.28 -32.59 37.59
CA THR A 76 13.04 -33.26 38.65
C THR A 76 12.74 -32.62 40.00
N GLU A 77 12.71 -31.29 40.07
CA GLU A 77 12.45 -30.48 41.27
C GLU A 77 11.00 -30.57 41.79
N ARG A 78 10.12 -31.22 41.03
CA ARG A 78 8.77 -31.62 41.47
C ARG A 78 8.78 -32.44 42.75
N ALA A 79 9.82 -33.26 42.94
CA ALA A 79 10.06 -33.99 44.18
C ALA A 79 10.69 -33.03 45.21
N ARG A 80 9.96 -32.78 46.30
CA ARG A 80 10.38 -31.87 47.37
C ARG A 80 10.42 -32.57 48.72
N ARG A 81 11.29 -32.06 49.60
CA ARG A 81 11.39 -32.49 51.00
C ARG A 81 11.51 -31.28 51.90
N THR A 82 10.82 -31.33 53.02
CA THR A 82 11.05 -30.37 54.11
C THR A 82 11.71 -31.12 55.25
N VAL A 83 12.89 -30.67 55.65
CA VAL A 83 13.69 -31.28 56.71
C VAL A 83 13.89 -30.27 57.83
N ARG A 84 13.55 -30.68 59.05
CA ARG A 84 13.74 -29.87 60.26
C ARG A 84 14.95 -30.36 61.05
N ALA A 85 15.89 -29.47 61.28
CA ALA A 85 17.12 -29.71 62.01
C ALA A 85 17.27 -28.73 63.17
N GLY A 86 18.09 -29.07 64.16
CA GLY A 86 18.42 -28.14 65.24
C GLY A 86 19.29 -26.98 64.73
N TRP A 87 19.27 -25.86 65.46
CA TRP A 87 20.04 -24.63 65.14
C TRP A 87 21.53 -24.85 64.83
N ARG A 88 22.15 -25.92 65.36
CA ARG A 88 23.54 -26.32 65.07
C ARG A 88 23.81 -26.65 63.59
N ARG A 89 22.79 -26.70 62.73
CA ARG A 89 22.91 -26.90 61.27
C ARG A 89 22.71 -25.62 60.46
N LEU A 90 22.74 -24.45 61.12
CA LEU A 90 22.62 -23.14 60.46
C LEU A 90 23.70 -22.88 59.40
N ALA A 91 24.82 -23.59 59.43
CA ALA A 91 25.88 -23.47 58.43
C ALA A 91 25.46 -23.92 57.02
N LEU A 92 24.40 -24.72 56.88
CA LEU A 92 23.89 -25.19 55.58
C LEU A 92 23.30 -24.04 54.78
N ARG A 93 23.70 -23.88 53.51
CA ARG A 93 23.29 -22.78 52.65
C ARG A 93 22.40 -23.23 51.49
N ALA A 94 21.53 -22.33 51.02
CA ALA A 94 20.82 -22.54 49.77
C ALA A 94 21.82 -22.75 48.61
N GLY A 95 21.54 -23.74 47.76
CA GLY A 95 22.43 -24.18 46.68
C GLY A 95 23.27 -25.41 47.03
N GLU A 96 23.51 -25.71 48.31
CA GLU A 96 24.26 -26.90 48.71
C GLU A 96 23.52 -28.20 48.32
N ARG A 97 24.31 -29.24 48.05
CA ARG A 97 23.83 -30.57 47.72
C ARG A 97 23.99 -31.50 48.91
N VAL A 98 22.90 -32.13 49.33
CA VAL A 98 22.84 -32.99 50.51
C VAL A 98 22.17 -34.32 50.17
N THR A 99 22.49 -35.34 50.96
CA THR A 99 21.80 -36.62 50.93
C THR A 99 20.93 -36.76 52.17
N ILE A 100 19.76 -37.38 52.03
CA ILE A 100 18.89 -37.71 53.16
C ILE A 100 19.10 -39.19 53.47
N ALA A 101 19.46 -39.51 54.71
CA ALA A 101 19.66 -40.90 55.12
C ALA A 101 18.39 -41.73 54.87
N GLY A 102 18.54 -42.87 54.17
CA GLY A 102 17.43 -43.74 53.81
C GLY A 102 16.67 -43.35 52.53
N GLU A 103 17.05 -42.26 51.85
CA GLU A 103 16.49 -41.88 50.54
C GLU A 103 17.57 -41.89 49.45
N ALA A 104 17.25 -42.48 48.30
CA ALA A 104 18.16 -42.51 47.16
C ALA A 104 18.17 -41.17 46.39
N GLY A 105 19.37 -40.68 46.12
CA GLY A 105 19.60 -39.50 45.28
C GLY A 105 20.07 -38.27 46.06
N VAL A 106 20.41 -37.23 45.29
CA VAL A 106 20.95 -35.98 45.81
C VAL A 106 19.85 -34.93 45.83
N TRP A 107 19.80 -34.13 46.89
CA TRP A 107 18.87 -33.03 47.09
C TRP A 107 19.63 -31.71 47.08
N ARG A 108 19.07 -30.68 46.45
CA ARG A 108 19.59 -29.31 46.53
C ARG A 108 18.77 -28.54 47.55
N ILE A 109 19.45 -27.83 48.45
CA ILE A 109 18.80 -26.90 49.38
C ILE A 109 18.27 -25.72 48.56
N ALA A 110 16.95 -25.60 48.44
CA ALA A 110 16.27 -24.51 47.74
C ALA A 110 16.06 -23.28 48.66
N GLY A 111 15.90 -23.52 49.96
CA GLY A 111 15.73 -22.46 50.95
C GLY A 111 16.06 -22.96 52.35
N VAL A 112 16.50 -22.02 53.20
CA VAL A 112 16.83 -22.25 54.60
C VAL A 112 16.09 -21.20 55.42
N THR A 113 15.25 -21.63 56.34
CA THR A 113 14.51 -20.74 57.24
C THR A 113 14.87 -21.09 58.69
N LEU A 114 15.17 -20.09 59.50
CA LEU A 114 15.35 -20.25 60.95
C LEU A 114 14.10 -19.72 61.66
N ASP A 115 13.32 -20.60 62.27
CA ASP A 115 12.18 -20.24 63.13
C ASP A 115 12.35 -20.90 64.50
N ARG A 116 12.17 -20.16 65.60
CA ARG A 116 12.22 -20.67 66.99
C ARG A 116 13.37 -21.67 67.25
N MET A 117 14.59 -21.32 66.84
CA MET A 117 15.81 -22.15 66.99
C MET A 117 15.79 -23.51 66.26
N MET A 118 14.93 -23.63 65.26
CA MET A 118 14.84 -24.76 64.35
C MET A 118 15.17 -24.31 62.93
N VAL A 119 16.09 -25.01 62.28
CA VAL A 119 16.43 -24.79 60.88
C VAL A 119 15.52 -25.67 60.05
N GLU A 120 14.68 -25.05 59.23
CA GLU A 120 13.86 -25.70 58.22
C GLU A 120 14.55 -25.59 56.86
N LEU A 121 14.83 -26.74 56.25
CA LEU A 121 15.43 -26.86 54.92
C LEU A 121 14.34 -27.24 53.93
N SER A 122 14.11 -26.38 52.94
CA SER A 122 13.34 -26.70 51.75
C SER A 122 14.28 -27.34 50.73
N LEU A 123 14.05 -28.60 50.41
CA LEU A 123 14.90 -29.39 49.52
C LEU A 123 14.14 -29.73 48.23
N VAL A 124 14.83 -29.65 47.10
CA VAL A 124 14.34 -30.11 45.79
C VAL A 124 15.27 -31.19 45.26
N ARG A 125 14.74 -32.18 44.55
CA ARG A 125 15.58 -33.24 43.99
C ARG A 125 16.55 -32.65 42.95
N ALA A 126 17.84 -32.90 43.13
CA ALA A 126 18.85 -32.45 42.19
C ALA A 126 18.91 -33.40 40.99
N ARG A 127 19.01 -32.83 39.79
CA ARG A 127 19.28 -33.60 38.57
C ARG A 127 20.74 -34.10 38.60
N ALA A 128 20.97 -35.32 38.13
CA ALA A 128 22.32 -35.80 37.85
C ALA A 128 22.97 -34.91 36.78
N THR A 129 24.15 -34.36 37.10
CA THR A 129 24.94 -33.55 36.17
C THR A 129 25.68 -34.48 35.22
N GLY A 130 25.15 -34.63 34.02
CA GLY A 130 25.85 -35.20 32.87
C GLY A 130 25.62 -34.28 31.69
N ALA A 131 26.68 -33.94 30.96
CA ALA A 131 26.55 -33.23 29.69
C ALA A 131 25.80 -34.14 28.72
N LEU A 132 24.55 -33.82 28.43
CA LEU A 132 23.86 -34.43 27.30
C LEU A 132 24.41 -33.78 26.02
N PRO A 133 24.55 -34.53 24.93
CA PRO A 133 24.85 -33.94 23.63
C PRO A 133 23.78 -32.90 23.30
N ALA A 134 24.20 -31.79 22.67
CA ALA A 134 23.27 -30.75 22.24
C ALA A 134 22.21 -31.38 21.31
N PRO A 135 20.91 -31.14 21.57
CA PRO A 135 19.87 -31.68 20.73
C PRO A 135 19.96 -31.09 19.33
N ALA A 136 19.70 -31.90 18.31
CA ALA A 136 19.55 -31.40 16.95
C ALA A 136 18.39 -30.39 16.91
N ALA A 137 18.67 -29.17 16.44
CA ALA A 137 17.69 -28.13 16.21
C ALA A 137 17.94 -27.58 14.80
N GLU A 138 16.86 -27.43 14.02
CA GLU A 138 16.96 -26.77 12.73
C GLU A 138 16.91 -25.25 12.95
N PRO A 139 17.92 -24.50 12.45
CA PRO A 139 17.83 -23.06 12.41
C PRO A 139 16.68 -22.65 11.48
N GLY A 140 16.02 -21.54 11.78
CA GLY A 140 15.06 -20.95 10.84
C GLY A 140 15.80 -20.42 9.61
N ARG A 141 15.14 -20.34 8.46
CA ARG A 141 15.71 -19.69 7.27
C ARG A 141 15.61 -18.17 7.43
N GLY A 142 16.74 -17.48 7.40
CA GLY A 142 16.78 -16.02 7.30
C GLY A 142 16.57 -15.58 5.85
N THR A 143 15.71 -14.60 5.62
CA THR A 143 15.67 -13.84 4.36
C THR A 143 16.54 -12.60 4.54
N GLY A 144 17.83 -12.71 4.20
CA GLY A 144 18.69 -11.53 4.10
C GLY A 144 18.27 -10.72 2.88
N GLY A 145 17.80 -9.50 3.07
CA GLY A 145 17.61 -8.57 1.95
C GLY A 145 18.98 -8.16 1.41
N VAL A 146 19.11 -8.06 0.09
CA VAL A 146 20.32 -7.48 -0.52
C VAL A 146 20.34 -5.99 -0.17
N ASP A 147 21.47 -5.49 0.32
CA ASP A 147 21.67 -4.05 0.50
C ASP A 147 21.81 -3.41 -0.89
N LEU A 148 20.81 -2.61 -1.28
CA LEU A 148 20.75 -1.99 -2.60
C LEU A 148 21.02 -0.51 -2.46
N ILE A 149 21.91 0.01 -3.31
CA ILE A 149 22.21 1.43 -3.38
C ILE A 149 20.93 2.20 -3.71
N HIS A 150 20.67 3.27 -2.94
CA HIS A 150 19.59 4.20 -3.23
C HIS A 150 19.85 4.90 -4.55
N GLY A 151 19.02 4.60 -5.56
CA GLY A 151 19.07 5.26 -6.86
C GLY A 151 18.45 6.66 -6.86
N PRO A 152 18.57 7.39 -7.98
CA PRO A 152 17.95 8.70 -8.15
C PRO A 152 16.42 8.60 -8.19
N THR A 153 15.76 9.70 -7.87
CA THR A 153 14.30 9.83 -7.92
C THR A 153 13.84 10.19 -9.33
N VAL A 154 12.73 9.61 -9.74
CA VAL A 154 11.87 10.09 -10.83
C VAL A 154 10.54 10.44 -10.19
N ALA A 155 9.99 11.60 -10.49
CA ALA A 155 8.73 12.07 -9.93
C ALA A 155 7.84 12.69 -10.99
N HIS A 156 6.53 12.46 -10.87
CA HIS A 156 5.50 13.12 -11.67
C HIS A 156 4.45 13.74 -10.76
N LEU A 157 4.04 14.96 -11.09
CA LEU A 157 2.91 15.63 -10.48
C LEU A 157 1.71 15.47 -11.41
N LEU A 158 0.64 14.88 -10.89
CA LEU A 158 -0.53 14.46 -11.66
C LEU A 158 -1.76 15.24 -11.18
N ASP A 159 -2.41 15.93 -12.10
CA ASP A 159 -3.76 16.46 -11.90
C ASP A 159 -4.74 15.54 -12.63
N LEU A 160 -5.44 14.69 -11.88
CA LEU A 160 -6.27 13.64 -12.43
C LEU A 160 -7.76 13.97 -12.22
N PRO A 161 -8.65 13.48 -13.10
CA PRO A 161 -10.08 13.39 -12.79
C PRO A 161 -10.29 12.64 -11.47
N SER A 162 -11.45 12.84 -10.83
CA SER A 162 -11.76 12.15 -9.57
C SER A 162 -11.62 10.63 -9.74
N LEU A 163 -10.73 10.01 -8.96
CA LEU A 163 -10.49 8.56 -8.98
C LEU A 163 -11.52 7.79 -8.15
N THR A 164 -12.36 8.50 -7.38
CA THR A 164 -13.47 7.94 -6.62
C THR A 164 -14.80 8.25 -7.33
N ASP A 165 -15.88 7.60 -6.89
CA ASP A 165 -17.22 7.90 -7.38
C ASP A 165 -17.88 9.09 -6.66
N GLU A 166 -17.20 9.64 -5.65
CA GLU A 166 -17.61 10.84 -4.92
C GLU A 166 -17.19 12.11 -5.67
N PRO A 167 -18.04 13.16 -5.68
CA PRO A 167 -17.69 14.42 -6.28
C PRO A 167 -16.57 15.08 -5.48
N ALA A 168 -15.42 15.31 -6.12
CA ALA A 168 -14.38 16.16 -5.55
C ALA A 168 -14.94 17.57 -5.28
N ARG A 169 -14.65 18.11 -4.10
CA ARG A 169 -15.06 19.47 -3.68
C ARG A 169 -13.87 20.43 -3.62
N THR A 170 -12.67 19.89 -3.63
CA THR A 170 -11.39 20.60 -3.66
C THR A 170 -10.54 20.03 -4.80
N PRO A 171 -9.61 20.83 -5.37
CA PRO A 171 -8.62 20.26 -6.28
C PRO A 171 -7.78 19.23 -5.54
N ARG A 172 -7.27 18.24 -6.28
CA ARG A 172 -6.42 17.18 -5.74
C ARG A 172 -5.33 16.84 -6.73
N LEU A 173 -4.09 16.97 -6.29
CA LEU A 173 -2.90 16.57 -7.03
C LEU A 173 -2.33 15.29 -6.44
N PHE A 174 -1.69 14.49 -7.28
CA PHE A 174 -1.00 13.28 -6.86
C PHE A 174 0.48 13.35 -7.24
N VAL A 175 1.35 12.94 -6.33
CA VAL A 175 2.77 12.73 -6.61
C VAL A 175 3.03 11.24 -6.75
N ALA A 176 3.39 10.82 -7.96
CA ALA A 176 3.92 9.50 -8.25
C ALA A 176 5.45 9.59 -8.26
N ALA A 177 6.13 8.72 -7.52
CA ALA A 177 7.59 8.71 -7.48
C ALA A 177 8.14 7.29 -7.40
N ALA A 178 9.28 7.07 -8.04
CA ALA A 178 10.06 5.85 -7.97
C ALA A 178 11.51 6.14 -8.40
N GLY A 179 12.30 5.10 -8.66
CA GLY A 179 13.66 5.27 -9.19
C GLY A 179 14.05 4.17 -10.18
N PRO A 180 15.02 4.42 -11.07
CA PRO A 180 15.52 3.44 -12.02
C PRO A 180 16.37 2.35 -11.36
N SER A 181 16.77 2.54 -10.11
CA SER A 181 17.40 1.50 -9.31
C SER A 181 16.38 0.85 -8.38
N ALA A 182 16.37 -0.48 -8.32
CA ALA A 182 15.52 -1.24 -7.41
C ALA A 182 15.76 -0.92 -5.91
N GLY A 183 16.87 -0.23 -5.57
CA GLY A 183 17.18 0.28 -4.24
C GLY A 183 16.52 1.61 -3.86
N TRP A 184 15.84 2.30 -4.78
CA TRP A 184 15.09 3.51 -4.44
C TRP A 184 13.98 3.19 -3.42
N ARG A 185 13.70 4.11 -2.49
CA ARG A 185 12.72 3.89 -1.41
C ARG A 185 11.73 5.02 -1.22
N ARG A 186 12.22 6.26 -1.10
CA ARG A 186 11.41 7.45 -0.86
C ARG A 186 12.21 8.72 -1.12
N ALA A 187 11.49 9.83 -1.30
CA ALA A 187 12.04 11.18 -1.31
C ALA A 187 11.20 12.10 -0.40
N SER A 188 11.83 13.15 0.15
CA SER A 188 11.12 14.26 0.80
C SER A 188 10.54 15.19 -0.26
N LEU A 189 9.37 15.76 0.00
CA LEU A 189 8.63 16.55 -0.98
C LEU A 189 8.34 17.96 -0.47
N LEU A 190 8.58 18.95 -1.34
CA LEU A 190 8.13 20.31 -1.18
C LEU A 190 7.20 20.67 -2.35
N VAL A 191 6.23 21.53 -2.11
CA VAL A 191 5.31 22.06 -3.13
C VAL A 191 5.44 23.57 -3.25
N SER A 192 5.27 24.09 -4.46
CA SER A 192 5.10 25.50 -4.74
C SER A 192 3.84 25.70 -5.59
N LEU A 193 3.01 26.66 -5.18
CA LEU A 193 1.79 27.08 -5.90
C LEU A 193 1.94 28.48 -6.52
N ASP A 194 3.16 29.03 -6.50
CA ASP A 194 3.50 30.37 -7.00
C ASP A 194 4.73 30.32 -7.93
N ASP A 195 4.80 29.25 -8.73
CA ASP A 195 5.81 29.02 -9.76
C ASP A 195 7.26 29.03 -9.26
N GLY A 196 7.47 28.55 -8.03
CA GLY A 196 8.79 28.35 -7.42
C GLY A 196 9.24 29.48 -6.48
N ALA A 197 8.40 30.49 -6.21
CA ALA A 197 8.77 31.58 -5.31
C ALA A 197 8.76 31.18 -3.83
N ARG A 198 7.82 30.32 -3.41
CA ARG A 198 7.80 29.71 -2.07
C ARG A 198 7.61 28.21 -2.14
N TRP A 199 8.30 27.51 -1.25
CA TRP A 199 8.27 26.06 -1.13
C TRP A 199 7.80 25.65 0.26
N GLU A 200 6.76 24.83 0.33
CA GLU A 200 6.16 24.34 1.56
C GLU A 200 6.33 22.81 1.65
N PRO A 201 6.73 22.26 2.80
CA PRO A 201 6.88 20.82 2.94
C PRO A 201 5.52 20.11 2.93
N ILE A 202 5.39 19.05 2.12
CA ILE A 202 4.18 18.22 2.04
C ILE A 202 4.40 16.78 2.52
N GLY A 203 5.56 16.51 3.12
CA GLY A 203 5.91 15.20 3.67
C GLY A 203 6.90 14.44 2.78
N ALA A 204 6.68 13.13 2.65
CA ALA A 204 7.50 12.25 1.83
C ALA A 204 6.63 11.55 0.79
N THR A 205 7.26 11.04 -0.27
CA THR A 205 6.59 10.23 -1.28
C THR A 205 5.89 9.02 -0.63
N ALA A 206 4.81 8.58 -1.27
CA ALA A 206 4.29 7.24 -1.06
C ALA A 206 5.34 6.16 -1.47
N PRO A 207 5.09 4.87 -1.18
CA PRO A 207 5.82 3.76 -1.79
C PRO A 207 5.98 3.91 -3.31
N ALA A 208 7.00 3.27 -3.87
CA ALA A 208 7.35 3.38 -5.29
C ALA A 208 6.15 3.07 -6.18
N ALA A 209 5.80 4.02 -7.06
CA ALA A 209 4.80 3.81 -8.11
C ALA A 209 5.36 2.93 -9.23
N THR A 210 4.52 2.08 -9.81
CA THR A 210 4.87 1.33 -11.02
C THR A 210 4.77 2.25 -12.22
N MET A 211 5.90 2.72 -12.73
CA MET A 211 5.92 3.74 -13.77
C MET A 211 7.12 3.61 -14.71
N GLY A 212 7.07 4.34 -15.82
CA GLY A 212 8.06 4.28 -16.89
C GLY A 212 7.68 5.19 -18.06
N VAL A 213 8.13 4.80 -19.25
CA VAL A 213 7.89 5.54 -20.48
C VAL A 213 7.29 4.65 -21.56
N VAL A 214 6.51 5.25 -22.44
CA VAL A 214 5.98 4.59 -23.63
C VAL A 214 7.09 4.46 -24.68
N THR A 215 7.23 3.26 -25.23
CA THR A 215 8.21 2.92 -26.27
C THR A 215 7.57 2.72 -27.64
N ALA A 216 6.36 2.14 -27.67
CA ALA A 216 5.51 2.11 -28.85
C ALA A 216 4.14 2.71 -28.49
N PRO A 217 3.80 3.90 -29.04
CA PRO A 217 2.60 4.63 -28.64
C PRO A 217 1.30 4.02 -29.18
N LEU A 218 0.20 4.41 -28.54
CA LEU A 218 -1.15 4.01 -28.96
C LEU A 218 -1.56 4.71 -30.25
N GLY A 219 -2.29 3.98 -31.09
CA GLY A 219 -3.08 4.58 -32.16
C GLY A 219 -4.35 5.25 -31.63
N VAL A 220 -4.99 6.03 -32.50
CA VAL A 220 -6.34 6.57 -32.24
C VAL A 220 -7.35 5.43 -32.20
N ALA A 221 -8.23 5.45 -31.19
CA ALA A 221 -9.30 4.46 -31.02
C ALA A 221 -10.59 5.13 -30.51
N GLY A 222 -11.68 4.36 -30.41
CA GLY A 222 -12.91 4.83 -29.78
C GLY A 222 -12.90 4.58 -28.27
N ALA A 223 -13.49 5.49 -27.48
CA ALA A 223 -13.63 5.34 -26.03
C ALA A 223 -14.83 4.47 -25.60
N ALA A 224 -15.76 4.21 -26.51
CA ALA A 224 -17.06 3.62 -26.18
C ALA A 224 -17.04 2.09 -26.01
N LEU A 225 -16.04 1.41 -26.59
CA LEU A 225 -15.92 -0.04 -26.61
C LEU A 225 -14.53 -0.46 -26.13
N PHE A 226 -14.40 -1.73 -25.77
CA PHE A 226 -13.07 -2.33 -25.55
C PHE A 226 -12.24 -2.25 -26.83
N ASP A 227 -11.07 -1.64 -26.71
CA ASP A 227 -10.07 -1.61 -27.76
C ASP A 227 -9.25 -2.90 -27.71
N ARG A 228 -9.65 -3.85 -28.56
CA ARG A 228 -8.98 -5.15 -28.72
C ARG A 228 -7.90 -5.14 -29.80
N ALA A 229 -7.76 -4.05 -30.55
CA ALA A 229 -6.81 -3.93 -31.65
C ALA A 229 -5.58 -3.11 -31.26
N GLY A 230 -5.76 -2.08 -30.44
CA GLY A 230 -4.70 -1.24 -29.90
C GLY A 230 -3.82 -1.99 -28.90
N ALA A 231 -2.53 -1.65 -28.93
CA ALA A 231 -1.55 -2.09 -27.98
C ALA A 231 -0.56 -0.95 -27.70
N VAL A 232 -0.08 -0.86 -26.47
CA VAL A 232 1.01 0.05 -26.08
C VAL A 232 2.17 -0.76 -25.56
N GLU A 233 3.38 -0.38 -25.92
CA GLU A 233 4.58 -0.96 -25.34
C GLU A 233 5.25 0.05 -24.43
N VAL A 234 5.52 -0.35 -23.19
CA VAL A 234 6.10 0.51 -22.14
C VAL A 234 7.39 -0.09 -21.62
N ALA A 235 8.34 0.77 -21.25
CA ALA A 235 9.54 0.40 -20.50
C ALA A 235 9.43 0.95 -19.09
N LEU A 236 9.32 0.07 -18.10
CA LEU A 236 9.27 0.45 -16.68
C LEU A 236 10.63 0.93 -16.20
N LEU A 237 10.69 1.70 -15.12
CA LEU A 237 11.94 2.28 -14.64
C LEU A 237 12.99 1.23 -14.25
N ASN A 238 12.57 0.07 -13.74
CA ASN A 238 13.45 -1.03 -13.38
C ASN A 238 12.74 -2.40 -13.55
N ASP A 239 13.49 -3.48 -13.46
CA ASP A 239 13.04 -4.86 -13.65
C ASP A 239 12.27 -5.46 -12.47
N ALA A 240 12.33 -4.82 -11.29
CA ALA A 240 11.55 -5.22 -10.12
C ALA A 240 10.08 -4.76 -10.20
N MET A 241 9.77 -3.80 -11.08
CA MET A 241 8.39 -3.40 -11.35
C MET A 241 7.69 -4.44 -12.23
N MET A 242 6.48 -4.82 -11.84
CA MET A 242 5.69 -5.83 -12.52
C MET A 242 4.29 -5.31 -12.83
N LEU A 243 3.73 -5.75 -13.96
CA LEU A 243 2.35 -5.52 -14.33
C LEU A 243 1.61 -6.86 -14.37
N GLY A 244 0.36 -6.86 -13.94
CA GLY A 244 -0.51 -8.04 -13.91
C GLY A 244 -1.65 -7.94 -14.91
N ASP A 245 -2.20 -9.08 -15.30
CA ASP A 245 -3.42 -9.16 -16.09
C ASP A 245 -4.66 -8.82 -15.26
N ALA A 246 -5.72 -8.40 -15.94
CA ALA A 246 -7.06 -8.24 -15.36
C ALA A 246 -8.11 -8.83 -16.31
N ASP A 247 -9.06 -9.59 -15.77
CA ASP A 247 -10.21 -10.03 -16.54
C ASP A 247 -11.22 -8.89 -16.76
N GLU A 248 -12.25 -9.13 -17.56
CA GLU A 248 -13.23 -8.08 -17.91
C GLU A 248 -13.99 -7.58 -16.68
N ALA A 249 -14.25 -8.45 -15.69
CA ALA A 249 -14.88 -8.06 -14.43
C ALA A 249 -13.98 -7.11 -13.62
N GLY A 250 -12.70 -7.46 -13.46
CA GLY A 250 -11.71 -6.60 -12.81
C GLY A 250 -11.56 -5.25 -13.50
N LEU A 251 -11.55 -5.21 -14.84
CA LEU A 251 -11.53 -3.95 -15.59
C LEU A 251 -12.78 -3.10 -15.32
N ILE A 252 -13.97 -3.71 -15.28
CA ILE A 252 -15.21 -2.99 -14.94
C ILE A 252 -15.13 -2.42 -13.51
N ASP A 253 -14.49 -3.15 -12.59
CA ASP A 253 -14.29 -2.70 -11.21
C ASP A 253 -13.16 -1.69 -11.01
N GLY A 254 -12.42 -1.34 -12.05
CA GLY A 254 -11.38 -0.30 -12.01
C GLY A 254 -9.95 -0.82 -11.92
N ALA A 255 -9.72 -2.14 -12.03
CA ALA A 255 -8.38 -2.71 -12.04
C ALA A 255 -7.55 -2.20 -13.23
N ASN A 256 -6.23 -2.25 -13.07
CA ASN A 256 -5.25 -1.91 -14.11
C ASN A 256 -5.43 -0.50 -14.71
N LEU A 257 -5.89 0.47 -13.92
CA LEU A 257 -5.96 1.87 -14.33
C LEU A 257 -4.54 2.44 -14.46
N ALA A 258 -4.19 2.98 -15.62
CA ALA A 258 -2.90 3.60 -15.88
C ALA A 258 -3.06 4.93 -16.60
N LEU A 259 -2.17 5.87 -16.33
CA LEU A 259 -2.00 7.10 -17.08
C LEU A 259 -0.95 6.90 -18.17
N VAL A 260 -1.32 7.14 -19.42
CA VAL A 260 -0.44 7.17 -20.59
C VAL A 260 -0.50 8.57 -21.18
N GLY A 261 0.60 9.33 -21.12
CA GLY A 261 0.55 10.75 -21.44
C GLY A 261 -0.44 11.47 -20.53
N ASP A 262 -1.57 11.93 -21.09
CA ASP A 262 -2.70 12.53 -20.36
C ASP A 262 -3.98 11.67 -20.41
N GLU A 263 -3.92 10.47 -21.00
CA GLU A 263 -5.04 9.55 -21.11
C GLU A 263 -5.04 8.56 -19.94
N LEU A 264 -6.18 8.43 -19.25
CA LEU A 264 -6.40 7.29 -18.37
C LEU A 264 -6.93 6.11 -19.17
N ILE A 265 -6.18 5.01 -19.17
CA ILE A 265 -6.57 3.74 -19.79
C ILE A 265 -6.71 2.65 -18.74
N GLN A 266 -7.40 1.56 -19.06
CA GLN A 266 -7.21 0.29 -18.37
C GLN A 266 -6.77 -0.77 -19.37
N PHE A 267 -6.02 -1.78 -18.90
CA PHE A 267 -5.52 -2.85 -19.75
C PHE A 267 -5.82 -4.23 -19.15
N GLY A 268 -6.34 -5.14 -19.96
CA GLY A 268 -6.66 -6.50 -19.51
C GLY A 268 -5.49 -7.48 -19.60
N GLN A 269 -4.50 -7.21 -20.46
CA GLN A 269 -3.33 -8.07 -20.63
C GLN A 269 -2.04 -7.27 -20.55
N ALA A 270 -1.08 -7.77 -19.77
CA ALA A 270 0.27 -7.26 -19.63
C ALA A 270 1.28 -8.37 -19.96
N ARG A 271 1.82 -8.34 -21.17
CA ARG A 271 2.79 -9.35 -21.63
C ARG A 271 4.22 -8.84 -21.46
N PRO A 272 5.08 -9.52 -20.68
CA PRO A 272 6.47 -9.13 -20.57
C PRO A 272 7.21 -9.39 -21.89
N LEU A 273 7.93 -8.38 -22.38
CA LEU A 273 8.79 -8.45 -23.57
C LEU A 273 10.27 -8.66 -23.21
N GLY A 274 10.59 -8.67 -21.91
CA GLY A 274 11.94 -8.80 -21.38
C GLY A 274 12.64 -7.44 -21.20
N GLY A 275 13.53 -7.39 -20.19
CA GLY A 275 14.31 -6.21 -19.83
C GLY A 275 13.42 -5.01 -19.55
N ASN A 276 12.63 -5.05 -18.47
CA ASN A 276 11.64 -4.05 -18.00
C ASN A 276 10.54 -3.60 -19.00
N ARG A 277 10.46 -4.21 -20.19
CA ARG A 277 9.46 -3.87 -21.20
C ARG A 277 8.22 -4.76 -21.15
N TRP A 278 7.08 -4.14 -21.39
CA TRP A 278 5.76 -4.76 -21.35
C TRP A 278 4.91 -4.29 -22.51
N ARG A 279 4.12 -5.21 -23.08
CA ARG A 279 3.08 -4.92 -24.06
C ARG A 279 1.72 -5.02 -23.39
N LEU A 280 0.94 -3.95 -23.44
CA LEU A 280 -0.38 -3.87 -22.84
C LEU A 280 -1.45 -3.95 -23.93
N GLU A 281 -2.43 -4.82 -23.74
CA GLU A 281 -3.49 -5.12 -24.72
C GLU A 281 -4.86 -5.25 -24.03
N ARG A 282 -5.94 -5.34 -24.82
CA ARG A 282 -7.34 -5.36 -24.36
C ARG A 282 -7.65 -4.13 -23.52
N LEU A 283 -7.60 -2.98 -24.17
CA LEU A 283 -7.63 -1.68 -23.51
C LEU A 283 -9.07 -1.17 -23.37
N THR A 284 -9.29 -0.34 -22.36
CA THR A 284 -10.40 0.62 -22.34
C THR A 284 -9.83 2.02 -22.32
N ARG A 285 -10.28 2.86 -23.25
CA ARG A 285 -9.68 4.18 -23.55
C ARG A 285 -10.48 5.32 -22.90
N GLY A 286 -9.82 6.44 -22.66
CA GLY A 286 -10.41 7.72 -22.24
C GLY A 286 -11.18 7.67 -20.92
N ARG A 287 -10.72 6.85 -19.96
CA ARG A 287 -11.40 6.63 -18.69
C ARG A 287 -11.55 7.93 -17.91
N ARG A 288 -12.65 8.02 -17.15
CA ARG A 288 -12.97 9.18 -16.30
C ARG A 288 -12.98 10.53 -17.03
N GLY A 289 -13.33 10.55 -18.32
CA GLY A 289 -13.46 11.80 -19.08
C GLY A 289 -12.21 12.25 -19.82
N THR A 290 -11.21 11.37 -19.95
CA THR A 290 -9.94 11.67 -20.62
C THR A 290 -9.95 11.36 -22.13
N GLU A 291 -11.13 11.24 -22.75
CA GLU A 291 -11.23 10.90 -24.19
C GLU A 291 -10.54 11.91 -25.11
N TRP A 292 -10.39 13.15 -24.66
CA TRP A 292 -9.67 14.20 -25.38
C TRP A 292 -8.19 13.89 -25.60
N ALA A 293 -7.60 13.01 -24.76
CA ALA A 293 -6.20 12.61 -24.80
C ALA A 293 -5.95 11.32 -25.60
N ILE A 294 -6.99 10.68 -26.16
CA ILE A 294 -6.86 9.42 -26.94
C ILE A 294 -6.00 9.59 -28.20
N ALA A 295 -6.02 10.78 -28.78
CA ALA A 295 -5.25 11.11 -29.97
C ALA A 295 -3.95 11.82 -29.58
N GLY A 296 -2.89 11.60 -30.35
CA GLY A 296 -1.62 12.33 -30.18
C GLY A 296 -0.58 11.65 -29.29
N HIS A 297 -0.77 10.38 -28.91
CA HIS A 297 0.25 9.60 -28.20
C HIS A 297 1.56 9.52 -28.97
N VAL A 298 2.67 9.64 -28.23
CA VAL A 298 4.03 9.63 -28.78
C VAL A 298 4.96 8.79 -27.91
N ALA A 299 6.00 8.22 -28.50
CA ALA A 299 7.05 7.56 -27.75
C ALA A 299 7.75 8.55 -26.80
N GLY A 300 8.15 8.09 -25.63
CA GLY A 300 8.79 8.87 -24.57
C GLY A 300 7.83 9.52 -23.59
N GLU A 301 6.51 9.49 -23.83
CA GLU A 301 5.55 9.99 -22.85
C GLU A 301 5.45 9.08 -21.62
N ARG A 302 4.93 9.64 -20.52
CA ARG A 302 4.82 8.93 -19.24
C ARG A 302 3.88 7.74 -19.31
N PHE A 303 4.24 6.67 -18.63
CA PHE A 303 3.35 5.59 -18.22
C PHE A 303 3.38 5.49 -16.69
N ILE A 304 2.22 5.52 -16.04
CA ILE A 304 2.11 5.42 -14.58
C ILE A 304 0.90 4.55 -14.24
N LEU A 305 1.10 3.45 -13.52
CA LEU A 305 0.02 2.65 -12.95
C LEU A 305 -0.60 3.42 -11.78
N ILE A 306 -1.92 3.56 -11.77
CA ILE A 306 -2.66 4.33 -10.76
C ILE A 306 -3.10 3.40 -9.64
N GLU A 307 -2.29 3.35 -8.59
CA GLU A 307 -2.57 2.61 -7.36
C GLU A 307 -2.59 3.61 -6.19
N PRO A 308 -3.72 3.77 -5.47
CA PRO A 308 -3.86 4.77 -4.41
C PRO A 308 -2.74 4.74 -3.36
N GLU A 309 -2.23 3.55 -3.05
CA GLU A 309 -1.19 3.32 -2.04
C GLU A 309 0.19 3.80 -2.50
N THR A 310 0.40 4.02 -3.80
CA THR A 310 1.67 4.47 -4.39
C THR A 310 1.69 5.95 -4.76
N LEU A 311 0.60 6.66 -4.47
CA LEU A 311 0.42 8.07 -4.79
C LEU A 311 0.28 8.90 -3.52
N LEU A 312 1.12 9.90 -3.34
CA LEU A 312 0.88 10.91 -2.31
C LEU A 312 -0.19 11.88 -2.82
N ALA A 313 -1.31 11.98 -2.13
CA ALA A 313 -2.32 13.01 -2.41
C ALA A 313 -2.00 14.34 -1.71
N TYR A 314 -2.14 15.44 -2.44
CA TYR A 314 -2.04 16.81 -1.93
C TYR A 314 -3.27 17.60 -2.39
N ASP A 315 -3.96 18.24 -1.45
CA ASP A 315 -5.17 19.01 -1.70
C ASP A 315 -4.86 20.52 -1.62
N PRO A 316 -4.54 21.19 -2.76
CA PRO A 316 -4.32 22.63 -2.76
C PRO A 316 -5.60 23.42 -2.42
N PRO A 317 -5.47 24.69 -2.02
CA PRO A 317 -6.64 25.55 -1.83
C PRO A 317 -7.37 25.78 -3.16
N LEU A 318 -8.69 26.03 -3.09
CA LEU A 318 -9.53 26.32 -4.28
C LEU A 318 -9.02 27.53 -5.10
N SER A 319 -8.35 28.49 -4.47
CA SER A 319 -7.76 29.65 -5.16
C SER A 319 -6.61 29.28 -6.10
N ALA A 320 -6.06 28.07 -6.00
CA ALA A 320 -4.99 27.60 -6.89
C ALA A 320 -5.53 26.97 -8.19
N VAL A 321 -6.85 26.73 -8.30
CA VAL A 321 -7.48 26.16 -9.50
C VAL A 321 -7.18 27.01 -10.74
N GLY A 322 -6.78 26.36 -11.83
CA GLY A 322 -6.33 26.99 -13.07
C GLY A 322 -4.88 27.49 -13.04
N GLY A 323 -4.23 27.47 -11.87
CA GLY A 323 -2.84 27.86 -11.69
C GLY A 323 -1.84 26.75 -12.01
N ARG A 324 -0.57 27.02 -11.68
CA ARG A 324 0.54 26.07 -11.78
C ARG A 324 0.92 25.55 -10.40
N ALA A 325 1.27 24.28 -10.32
CA ALA A 325 1.84 23.67 -9.13
C ALA A 325 3.17 22.99 -9.50
N ARG A 326 4.19 23.20 -8.69
CA ARG A 326 5.47 22.51 -8.79
C ARG A 326 5.70 21.66 -7.55
N VAL A 327 6.32 20.51 -7.73
CA VAL A 327 6.79 19.67 -6.63
C VAL A 327 8.28 19.43 -6.81
N MET A 328 9.03 19.55 -5.72
CA MET A 328 10.44 19.25 -5.62
C MET A 328 10.62 18.01 -4.76
N ALA A 329 11.27 16.99 -5.30
CA ALA A 329 11.62 15.76 -4.62
C ALA A 329 13.11 15.70 -4.31
N VAL A 330 13.42 15.36 -3.05
CA VAL A 330 14.78 15.27 -2.52
C VAL A 330 14.96 13.90 -1.86
N GLY A 331 15.59 12.98 -2.59
CA GLY A 331 15.94 11.63 -2.15
C GLY A 331 17.44 11.48 -1.86
N VAL A 332 17.81 10.37 -1.21
CA VAL A 332 19.21 10.07 -0.84
C VAL A 332 20.12 9.93 -2.07
N GLY A 333 19.57 9.43 -3.19
CA GLY A 333 20.30 9.26 -4.45
C GLY A 333 20.36 10.52 -5.33
N ASP A 334 19.74 11.63 -4.91
CA ASP A 334 19.62 12.86 -5.72
C ASP A 334 20.79 13.82 -5.43
N ILE A 335 21.99 13.40 -5.82
CA ILE A 335 23.27 14.02 -5.41
C ILE A 335 23.58 15.31 -6.18
N ALA A 336 23.08 15.44 -7.41
CA ALA A 336 23.39 16.58 -8.29
C ALA A 336 22.39 17.74 -8.13
N GLU A 337 21.11 17.47 -8.36
CA GLU A 337 20.03 18.46 -8.29
C GLU A 337 18.75 17.78 -7.80
N PRO A 338 17.87 18.52 -7.09
CA PRO A 338 16.57 18.01 -6.71
C PRO A 338 15.69 17.80 -7.96
N VAL A 339 14.78 16.83 -7.88
CA VAL A 339 13.92 16.45 -9.01
C VAL A 339 12.64 17.27 -8.96
N GLU A 340 12.40 18.09 -9.99
CA GLU A 340 11.18 18.89 -10.10
C GLU A 340 10.13 18.25 -11.02
N ALA A 341 8.86 18.36 -10.63
CA ALA A 341 7.71 17.99 -11.44
C ALA A 341 6.68 19.14 -11.45
N LEU A 342 6.01 19.34 -12.60
CA LEU A 342 5.08 20.43 -12.84
C LEU A 342 3.69 19.90 -13.22
N ALA A 343 2.66 20.56 -12.74
CA ALA A 343 1.29 20.47 -13.23
C ALA A 343 0.77 21.87 -13.57
N GLU A 344 0.10 22.00 -14.72
CA GLU A 344 -0.48 23.25 -15.21
C GLU A 344 -2.00 23.17 -15.24
N GLY A 345 -2.66 24.32 -15.06
CA GLY A 345 -4.12 24.41 -15.18
C GLY A 345 -4.87 23.56 -14.16
N ILE A 346 -4.34 23.47 -12.92
CA ILE A 346 -4.76 22.46 -11.95
C ILE A 346 -6.26 22.52 -11.62
N GLY A 347 -6.86 21.39 -11.28
CA GLY A 347 -8.29 21.28 -10.93
C GLY A 347 -9.07 20.32 -11.82
N GLU A 348 -8.42 19.36 -12.47
CA GLU A 348 -9.06 18.38 -13.35
C GLU A 348 -10.14 17.56 -12.61
N ALA A 349 -9.96 17.24 -11.33
CA ALA A 349 -10.98 16.57 -10.51
C ALA A 349 -12.29 17.36 -10.34
N LEU A 350 -12.24 18.69 -10.50
CA LEU A 350 -13.40 19.59 -10.42
C LEU A 350 -14.04 19.85 -11.78
N ARG A 351 -13.42 19.39 -12.86
CA ARG A 351 -13.87 19.65 -14.23
C ARG A 351 -14.94 18.62 -14.63
N PRO A 352 -16.14 19.05 -15.05
CA PRO A 352 -17.10 18.13 -15.63
C PRO A 352 -16.58 17.59 -16.98
N PRO A 353 -16.90 16.35 -17.37
CA PRO A 353 -16.53 15.83 -18.69
C PRO A 353 -17.23 16.61 -19.81
N ALA A 354 -16.62 16.66 -20.99
CA ALA A 354 -17.22 17.32 -22.15
C ALA A 354 -18.54 16.65 -22.56
N PRO A 355 -19.61 17.39 -22.90
CA PRO A 355 -20.85 16.80 -23.43
C PRO A 355 -20.60 15.90 -24.64
N VAL A 356 -21.49 14.94 -24.87
CA VAL A 356 -21.37 13.99 -26.00
C VAL A 356 -22.61 14.02 -26.89
N LYS A 357 -22.53 13.37 -28.05
CA LYS A 357 -23.61 13.30 -29.04
C LYS A 357 -24.13 14.69 -29.45
N LEU A 358 -23.24 15.67 -29.53
CA LEU A 358 -23.57 16.99 -30.07
C LEU A 358 -24.08 16.83 -31.50
N ALA A 359 -25.29 17.34 -31.74
CA ALA A 359 -25.93 17.34 -33.04
C ALA A 359 -26.53 18.72 -33.30
N ALA A 360 -26.47 19.13 -34.56
CA ALA A 360 -27.01 20.39 -35.04
C ALA A 360 -27.85 20.17 -36.29
N ALA A 361 -28.97 20.89 -36.42
CA ALA A 361 -29.82 20.87 -37.60
C ALA A 361 -30.42 22.25 -37.84
N ARG A 362 -30.62 22.60 -39.12
CA ARG A 362 -31.38 23.79 -39.54
C ARG A 362 -32.79 23.35 -39.86
N ALA A 363 -33.78 23.88 -39.13
CA ALA A 363 -35.18 23.58 -39.37
C ALA A 363 -36.04 24.76 -38.90
N ASP A 364 -37.14 25.02 -39.62
CA ASP A 364 -38.13 26.04 -39.26
C ASP A 364 -37.55 27.45 -39.02
N GLY A 365 -36.51 27.82 -39.78
CA GLY A 365 -35.84 29.12 -39.63
C GLY A 365 -34.93 29.25 -38.40
N ALA A 366 -34.66 28.15 -37.70
CA ALA A 366 -33.81 28.11 -36.51
C ALA A 366 -32.72 27.02 -36.59
N LEU A 367 -31.65 27.24 -35.82
CA LEU A 367 -30.61 26.27 -35.52
C LEU A 367 -31.01 25.50 -34.27
N HIS A 368 -31.24 24.19 -34.43
CA HIS A 368 -31.56 23.27 -33.36
C HIS A 368 -30.31 22.52 -32.94
N LEU A 369 -29.90 22.71 -31.70
CA LEU A 369 -28.75 22.05 -31.09
C LEU A 369 -29.22 21.13 -29.98
N ARG A 370 -28.65 19.94 -29.91
CA ARG A 370 -28.86 18.99 -28.82
C ARG A 370 -27.58 18.25 -28.48
N TRP A 371 -27.42 17.88 -27.22
CA TRP A 371 -26.31 17.07 -26.74
C TRP A 371 -26.78 16.18 -25.59
N THR A 372 -25.87 15.39 -25.04
CA THR A 372 -26.10 14.55 -23.87
C THR A 372 -25.15 14.98 -22.76
N ARG A 373 -25.70 15.26 -21.57
CA ARG A 373 -24.95 15.60 -20.37
C ARG A 373 -23.98 14.48 -20.01
N ARG A 374 -22.84 14.84 -19.44
CA ARG A 374 -22.00 13.89 -18.71
C ARG A 374 -21.85 14.34 -17.26
N SER A 375 -21.52 13.38 -16.41
CA SER A 375 -21.30 13.62 -14.99
C SER A 375 -19.92 13.12 -14.60
N ARG A 376 -19.25 13.83 -13.69
CA ARG A 376 -18.01 13.38 -13.06
C ARG A 376 -18.23 12.43 -11.89
N VAL A 377 -19.50 12.13 -11.59
CA VAL A 377 -19.96 11.15 -10.59
C VAL A 377 -20.84 10.10 -11.25
N GLY A 378 -20.93 8.91 -10.65
CA GLY A 378 -21.75 7.83 -11.20
C GLY A 378 -21.21 7.29 -12.53
N TRP A 379 -19.90 6.97 -12.58
CA TRP A 379 -19.25 6.37 -13.76
C TRP A 379 -19.77 4.96 -14.08
N ARG A 380 -20.34 4.28 -13.08
CA ARG A 380 -21.00 2.99 -13.26
C ARG A 380 -22.42 3.20 -13.77
N TRP A 381 -22.83 2.37 -14.72
CA TRP A 381 -24.21 2.32 -15.16
C TRP A 381 -25.07 1.71 -14.06
N SER A 382 -26.07 2.45 -13.60
CA SER A 382 -27.06 1.97 -12.64
C SER A 382 -28.37 1.74 -13.37
N ASP A 383 -28.99 0.59 -13.15
CA ASP A 383 -30.22 0.24 -13.84
C ASP A 383 -31.35 1.22 -13.47
N HIS A 384 -32.10 1.62 -14.51
CA HIS A 384 -33.30 2.47 -14.40
C HIS A 384 -33.09 3.90 -13.87
N VAL A 385 -31.85 4.37 -13.71
CA VAL A 385 -31.56 5.74 -13.29
C VAL A 385 -30.56 6.40 -14.24
N ASP A 386 -30.73 7.70 -14.45
CA ASP A 386 -29.76 8.49 -15.21
C ASP A 386 -28.54 8.83 -14.32
N ALA A 387 -27.43 9.22 -14.95
CA ALA A 387 -26.25 9.67 -14.23
C ALA A 387 -26.61 10.85 -13.30
N PRO A 388 -26.16 10.87 -12.04
CA PRO A 388 -26.48 11.98 -11.14
C PRO A 388 -25.93 13.31 -11.65
N ILE A 389 -26.53 14.43 -11.24
CA ILE A 389 -25.96 15.76 -11.47
C ILE A 389 -24.83 15.96 -10.47
N GLY A 390 -23.58 16.02 -10.96
CA GLY A 390 -22.38 16.20 -10.13
C GLY A 390 -22.04 17.66 -9.78
N GLU A 391 -22.91 18.59 -10.17
CA GLU A 391 -22.76 20.04 -10.05
C GLU A 391 -23.98 20.63 -9.32
N GLU A 392 -23.93 21.90 -8.92
CA GLU A 392 -25.07 22.56 -8.27
C GLU A 392 -26.29 22.69 -9.18
N SER A 393 -26.07 22.82 -10.49
CA SER A 393 -27.12 22.88 -11.50
C SER A 393 -26.61 22.36 -12.84
N GLU A 394 -27.53 21.91 -13.70
CA GLU A 394 -27.22 21.64 -15.09
C GLU A 394 -27.18 22.95 -15.89
N ALA A 395 -26.00 23.30 -16.41
CA ALA A 395 -25.81 24.52 -17.20
C ALA A 395 -24.75 24.33 -18.28
N TYR A 396 -24.93 25.00 -19.42
CA TYR A 396 -24.02 24.97 -20.56
C TYR A 396 -23.79 26.36 -21.12
N ARG A 397 -22.66 26.52 -21.79
CA ARG A 397 -22.36 27.66 -22.66
C ARG A 397 -22.18 27.17 -24.08
N VAL A 398 -22.97 27.72 -24.99
CA VAL A 398 -22.93 27.41 -26.41
C VAL A 398 -22.33 28.60 -27.13
N THR A 399 -21.27 28.37 -27.90
CA THR A 399 -20.66 29.34 -28.79
C THR A 399 -20.91 28.92 -30.24
N ILE A 400 -21.53 29.79 -31.03
CA ILE A 400 -21.82 29.58 -32.45
C ILE A 400 -20.99 30.61 -33.21
N ALA A 401 -19.95 30.15 -33.90
CA ALA A 401 -19.08 30.99 -34.72
C ALA A 401 -19.37 30.77 -36.20
N ARG A 402 -19.45 31.87 -36.95
CA ARG A 402 -19.60 31.90 -38.40
C ARG A 402 -18.23 31.92 -39.08
N GLY A 403 -18.17 31.46 -40.33
CA GLY A 403 -16.94 31.52 -41.14
C GLY A 403 -16.40 32.94 -41.39
N ASP A 404 -17.22 33.99 -41.20
CA ASP A 404 -16.81 35.40 -41.28
C ASP A 404 -16.21 35.95 -39.97
N GLY A 405 -16.08 35.12 -38.94
CA GLY A 405 -15.52 35.48 -37.64
C GLY A 405 -16.53 36.01 -36.62
N ALA A 406 -17.79 36.25 -37.00
CA ALA A 406 -18.82 36.65 -36.05
C ALA A 406 -19.21 35.46 -35.15
N SER A 407 -19.35 35.69 -33.84
CA SER A 407 -19.74 34.64 -32.89
C SER A 407 -20.82 35.10 -31.92
N ALA A 408 -21.80 34.25 -31.65
CA ALA A 408 -22.74 34.41 -30.54
C ALA A 408 -22.42 33.41 -29.43
N THR A 409 -22.60 33.84 -28.18
CA THR A 409 -22.48 32.98 -27.00
C THR A 409 -23.77 33.03 -26.20
N VAL A 410 -24.32 31.87 -25.86
CA VAL A 410 -25.59 31.72 -25.14
C VAL A 410 -25.41 30.74 -23.99
N ASP A 411 -25.84 31.13 -22.79
CA ASP A 411 -25.89 30.25 -21.63
C ASP A 411 -27.29 29.59 -21.56
N VAL A 412 -27.34 28.27 -21.35
CA VAL A 412 -28.58 27.48 -21.31
C VAL A 412 -28.60 26.53 -20.11
N ALA A 413 -29.79 26.26 -19.57
CA ALA A 413 -30.00 25.43 -18.37
C ALA A 413 -30.36 23.96 -18.67
N GLY A 414 -30.18 23.51 -19.92
CA GLY A 414 -30.53 22.16 -20.35
C GLY A 414 -29.80 21.75 -21.62
N PRO A 415 -29.89 20.48 -22.04
CA PRO A 415 -29.03 19.90 -23.06
C PRO A 415 -29.49 20.18 -24.51
N ALA A 416 -30.11 21.34 -24.73
CA ALA A 416 -30.60 21.78 -26.03
C ALA A 416 -30.65 23.30 -26.13
N LEU A 417 -30.51 23.81 -27.36
CA LEU A 417 -30.69 25.22 -27.70
C LEU A 417 -31.40 25.33 -29.05
N VAL A 418 -32.41 26.19 -29.13
CA VAL A 418 -32.98 26.67 -30.38
C VAL A 418 -32.56 28.12 -30.56
N HIS A 419 -31.78 28.40 -31.59
CA HIS A 419 -31.24 29.73 -31.87
C HIS A 419 -31.75 30.22 -33.24
N PRO A 420 -32.23 31.47 -33.39
CA PRO A 420 -32.61 32.00 -34.70
C PRO A 420 -31.47 31.92 -35.73
N LEU A 421 -31.77 31.59 -36.99
CA LEU A 421 -30.75 31.50 -38.05
C LEU A 421 -30.31 32.84 -38.62
N ASP A 422 -30.70 33.96 -38.03
CA ASP A 422 -30.44 35.30 -38.58
C ASP A 422 -28.93 35.54 -38.81
N GLY A 423 -28.53 35.42 -40.08
CA GLY A 423 -27.13 35.49 -40.52
C GLY A 423 -26.32 34.18 -40.45
N TYR A 424 -26.86 33.07 -39.95
CA TYR A 424 -26.17 31.79 -39.77
C TYR A 424 -26.39 30.79 -40.94
N GLY A 425 -26.46 31.29 -42.17
CA GLY A 425 -26.74 30.49 -43.37
C GLY A 425 -25.53 29.77 -44.00
N GLY A 426 -24.31 30.13 -43.63
CA GLY A 426 -23.07 29.46 -44.09
C GLY A 426 -22.50 28.50 -43.05
N ALA A 427 -21.34 27.90 -43.31
CA ALA A 427 -20.70 26.97 -42.39
C ALA A 427 -20.53 27.57 -40.97
N LEU A 428 -20.87 26.79 -39.95
CA LEU A 428 -20.85 27.17 -38.54
C LEU A 428 -19.92 26.26 -37.76
N SER A 429 -19.11 26.85 -36.88
CA SER A 429 -18.40 26.14 -35.83
C SER A 429 -19.15 26.29 -34.51
N ILE A 430 -19.66 25.18 -34.00
CA ILE A 430 -20.44 25.12 -32.75
C ILE A 430 -19.56 24.50 -31.67
N SER A 431 -19.49 25.15 -30.51
CA SER A 431 -18.80 24.66 -29.32
C SER A 431 -19.76 24.67 -28.14
N VAL A 432 -19.86 23.55 -27.44
CA VAL A 432 -20.65 23.41 -26.21
C VAL A 432 -19.74 23.02 -25.06
N VAL A 433 -19.75 23.81 -23.99
CA VAL A 433 -19.11 23.47 -22.72
C VAL A 433 -20.15 23.32 -21.62
N GLN A 434 -20.00 22.30 -20.79
CA GLN A 434 -20.75 22.16 -19.55
C GLN A 434 -20.12 23.05 -18.48
N ARG A 435 -20.95 23.81 -17.77
CA ARG A 435 -20.51 24.68 -16.67
C ARG A 435 -20.63 23.92 -15.36
N GLY A 436 -19.51 23.59 -14.74
CA GLY A 436 -19.46 23.09 -13.38
C GLY A 436 -19.38 24.21 -12.35
N THR A 437 -19.48 23.85 -11.07
CA THR A 437 -19.44 24.80 -9.95
C THR A 437 -18.09 25.51 -9.85
N SER A 438 -16.99 24.82 -10.16
CA SER A 438 -15.62 25.35 -10.01
C SER A 438 -14.78 25.36 -11.29
N ALA A 439 -15.24 24.69 -12.35
CA ALA A 439 -14.55 24.64 -13.64
C ALA A 439 -15.54 24.37 -14.79
N VAL A 440 -15.17 24.76 -16.02
CA VAL A 440 -15.90 24.42 -17.24
C VAL A 440 -15.33 23.17 -17.89
N SER A 441 -16.15 22.35 -18.53
CA SER A 441 -15.66 21.20 -19.31
C SER A 441 -14.76 21.64 -20.46
N ARG A 442 -14.06 20.67 -21.05
CA ARG A 442 -13.55 20.83 -22.42
C ARG A 442 -14.73 20.98 -23.39
N ALA A 443 -14.49 21.59 -24.55
CA ALA A 443 -15.51 21.84 -25.55
C ALA A 443 -15.88 20.58 -26.35
N ALA A 444 -17.17 20.32 -26.49
CA ALA A 444 -17.69 19.48 -27.55
C ALA A 444 -17.87 20.35 -28.80
N THR A 445 -17.19 20.02 -29.89
CA THR A 445 -17.19 20.82 -31.11
C THR A 445 -17.85 20.10 -32.27
N LEU A 446 -18.60 20.83 -33.09
CA LEU A 446 -19.17 20.34 -34.33
C LEU A 446 -19.11 21.44 -35.40
N ILE A 447 -18.71 21.05 -36.61
CA ILE A 447 -18.81 21.91 -37.79
C ILE A 447 -20.09 21.52 -38.52
N LEU A 448 -20.96 22.50 -38.76
CA LEU A 448 -22.18 22.36 -39.54
C LEU A 448 -22.03 23.13 -40.83
N ASP A 449 -21.92 22.41 -41.94
CA ASP A 449 -21.80 23.00 -43.28
C ASP A 449 -23.14 23.56 -43.80
#